data_AF-A0A182J1X3-F1
#
_entry.id   AF-A0A182J1X3-F1
#
_cell.length_a   1.000
_cell.length_b   1.000
_cell.length_c   1.000
_cell.angle_alpha   90.00
_cell.angle_beta   90.00
_cell.angle_gamma   90.00
#
_symmetry.space_group_name_H-M   'P 1'
#
loop_
_entity.id
_entity.type
_entity.pdbx_description
1 polymer ?
#
loop_
_entity_poly.entity_id
_entity_poly.type
_entity_poly.pdbx_seq_one_letter_code
_entity_poly.pdbx_strand_id
1 'polypeptide(L)'
;MGSWGNTMERALLVAFNLVIFAALAQSGDSKTVSRVCFATPADFTNNTSIGLCSQGILLTYKVGAQGNLAYPTSVLNTQAKILSWLPTFCNKKQQYPYVQLYLGVVALGTEVNVASMLTTASLRTKFIQALVASVKTYPNCIGIYLDFDKLSTAQATSYSEFMAEFYTAGTGAGLKLASGLPWEADVQADVLFNPTLPKLDFNVLKTYEDMYIAESSLTHPLSPLFAMDPPFDDNKLTIFYNLFRWVIKGFSPSNIILGMPMYARVFTVSGVTTFGGEGSALSTNAAYCDALIIASNNPVVTVNAGASFTYTSTTFVTFESSATMTQKLNFAQANNLGGVALFTLNTGGVNAELLRSVTKVLAPTPPTGFSYPVATTPTCRTNIDFPTLVLSPDLTTPVPSTTTTLSPTTAAAGATTAAGGATTAAGGATTAAGGATTAAGGATTAAGGATTAAGAATTAAGGATTAAGGATTAAGGATTAAGGATTAAGGATTAAGGATTAAGGATTAAGGATTAAGGATTAAGGATTTAGGATTAAGGATTAAGGATTAAGGATTAAGGATTAAGGATTAAGGATTAAGGA
;
A
#
# COMPACT_ATOMS: atom_id res chain seq x y z
N MET A 1 -32.07 14.45 10.81
CA MET A 1 -30.69 14.90 11.13
C MET A 1 -29.65 13.76 11.12
N GLY A 2 -29.94 12.55 10.60
CA GLY A 2 -29.03 11.40 10.71
C GLY A 2 -28.22 10.99 9.48
N SER A 3 -28.39 11.62 8.30
CA SER A 3 -27.71 11.18 7.06
C SER A 3 -26.54 12.04 6.61
N TRP A 4 -26.36 13.25 7.17
CA TRP A 4 -25.30 14.19 6.79
C TRP A 4 -24.00 14.00 7.59
N GLY A 5 -24.08 13.42 8.80
CA GLY A 5 -22.91 13.14 9.63
C GLY A 5 -21.97 12.08 9.03
N ASN A 6 -22.53 10.98 8.50
CA ASN A 6 -21.76 9.87 7.93
C ASN A 6 -20.99 10.24 6.65
N THR A 7 -21.48 11.22 5.87
CA THR A 7 -20.81 11.65 4.62
C THR A 7 -19.66 12.61 4.91
N MET A 8 -19.82 13.48 5.92
CA MET A 8 -18.78 14.42 6.36
C MET A 8 -17.62 13.71 7.06
N GLU A 9 -17.89 12.70 7.89
CA GLU A 9 -16.85 11.85 8.50
C GLU A 9 -16.05 11.05 7.45
N ARG A 10 -16.73 10.50 6.44
CA ARG A 10 -16.08 9.79 5.32
C ARG A 10 -15.24 10.74 4.46
N ALA A 11 -15.71 11.96 4.21
CA ALA A 11 -14.96 12.99 3.48
C ALA A 11 -13.76 13.52 4.28
N LEU A 12 -13.89 13.68 5.61
CA LEU A 12 -12.79 14.06 6.49
C LEU A 12 -11.74 12.96 6.58
N LEU A 13 -12.16 11.69 6.65
CA LEU A 13 -11.26 10.55 6.61
C LEU A 13 -10.47 10.58 5.29
N VAL A 14 -11.14 10.65 4.14
CA VAL A 14 -10.50 10.71 2.81
C VAL A 14 -9.60 11.95 2.63
N ALA A 15 -9.97 13.11 3.19
CA ALA A 15 -9.15 14.33 3.16
C ALA A 15 -7.89 14.22 4.04
N PHE A 16 -8.01 13.61 5.23
CA PHE A 16 -6.88 13.33 6.13
C PHE A 16 -5.96 12.21 5.58
N ASN A 17 -6.54 11.27 4.84
CA ASN A 17 -5.86 10.18 4.14
C ASN A 17 -4.86 10.69 3.09
N LEU A 18 -5.14 11.77 2.34
CA LEU A 18 -4.27 12.21 1.24
C LEU A 18 -3.12 13.16 1.65
N VAL A 19 -3.25 13.88 2.77
CA VAL A 19 -2.21 14.80 3.27
C VAL A 19 -0.94 14.04 3.71
N ILE A 20 -1.10 12.81 4.23
CA ILE A 20 0.01 11.98 4.71
C ILE A 20 0.78 11.33 3.54
N PHE A 21 0.10 10.89 2.47
CA PHE A 21 0.77 10.28 1.31
C PHE A 21 1.57 11.29 0.48
N ALA A 22 1.15 12.56 0.42
CA ALA A 22 1.89 13.61 -0.27
C ALA A 22 3.19 14.01 0.46
N ALA A 23 3.23 13.89 1.80
CA ALA A 23 4.41 14.20 2.59
C ALA A 23 5.50 13.10 2.54
N LEU A 24 5.15 11.87 2.19
CA LEU A 24 6.06 10.71 2.16
C LEU A 24 6.64 10.39 0.77
N ALA A 25 6.18 11.07 -0.28
CA ALA A 25 6.59 10.80 -1.67
C ALA A 25 7.95 11.42 -2.09
N GLN A 26 8.73 12.00 -1.16
CA GLN A 26 10.02 12.65 -1.46
C GLN A 26 11.28 11.82 -1.14
N SER A 27 11.23 10.50 -1.30
CA SER A 27 12.47 9.71 -1.41
C SER A 27 12.53 9.01 -2.76
N GLY A 28 13.39 9.53 -3.63
CA GLY A 28 13.72 8.93 -4.91
C GLY A 28 14.43 7.60 -4.71
N ASP A 29 13.69 6.51 -4.92
CA ASP A 29 14.12 5.29 -5.60
C ASP A 29 12.89 4.39 -5.76
N SER A 30 12.21 4.51 -6.90
CA SER A 30 11.12 3.61 -7.27
C SER A 30 11.68 2.21 -7.52
N LYS A 31 11.33 1.23 -6.66
CA LYS A 31 11.57 -0.19 -6.94
C LYS A 31 10.46 -1.07 -6.36
N THR A 32 9.27 -1.09 -6.98
CA THR A 32 8.36 -2.24 -6.84
C THR A 32 8.95 -3.43 -7.57
N VAL A 33 9.96 -4.06 -6.96
CA VAL A 33 10.75 -5.14 -7.59
C VAL A 33 10.83 -6.39 -6.74
N SER A 34 10.55 -6.28 -5.43
CA SER A 34 10.68 -7.44 -4.55
C SER A 34 9.60 -8.48 -4.86
N ARG A 35 10.03 -9.73 -4.93
CA ARG A 35 9.26 -10.96 -5.03
C ARG A 35 9.69 -11.83 -3.86
N VAL A 36 9.08 -11.56 -2.70
CA VAL A 36 9.33 -12.29 -1.46
C VAL A 36 8.58 -13.62 -1.54
N CYS A 37 9.25 -14.74 -1.31
CA CYS A 37 8.65 -16.06 -1.37
C CYS A 37 8.71 -16.72 -0.01
N PHE A 38 7.55 -17.10 0.53
CA PHE A 38 7.50 -17.89 1.75
C PHE A 38 7.53 -19.38 1.46
N ALA A 39 8.17 -20.11 2.35
CA ALA A 39 8.10 -21.55 2.38
C ALA A 39 8.06 -22.07 3.82
N THR A 40 7.43 -23.22 4.00
CA THR A 40 7.45 -24.00 5.25
C THR A 40 8.50 -25.11 5.16
N PRO A 41 8.96 -25.66 6.30
CA PRO A 41 9.99 -26.69 6.32
C PRO A 41 9.63 -27.90 5.46
N ALA A 42 10.44 -28.14 4.43
CA ALA A 42 10.31 -29.21 3.46
C ALA A 42 11.69 -29.50 2.84
N ASP A 43 11.79 -30.55 2.02
CA ASP A 43 13.01 -30.84 1.25
C ASP A 43 13.16 -29.86 0.07
N PHE A 44 14.19 -29.01 0.11
CA PHE A 44 14.50 -28.04 -0.94
C PHE A 44 15.48 -28.55 -2.00
N THR A 45 15.94 -29.80 -1.92
CA THR A 45 16.99 -30.33 -2.81
C THR A 45 16.67 -30.06 -4.29
N ASN A 46 15.44 -30.38 -4.70
CA ASN A 46 14.97 -30.22 -6.09
C ASN A 46 14.16 -28.94 -6.34
N ASN A 47 14.03 -28.05 -5.36
CA ASN A 47 13.27 -26.82 -5.55
C ASN A 47 14.08 -25.83 -6.40
N THR A 48 13.58 -25.53 -7.61
CA THR A 48 14.17 -24.54 -8.52
C THR A 48 13.41 -23.21 -8.49
N SER A 49 12.13 -23.22 -8.12
CA SER A 49 11.25 -22.04 -8.05
C SER A 49 11.81 -20.89 -7.19
N ILE A 50 12.63 -21.21 -6.19
CA ILE A 50 13.33 -20.21 -5.38
C ILE A 50 14.20 -19.24 -6.22
N GLY A 51 14.67 -19.67 -7.39
CA GLY A 51 15.42 -18.83 -8.32
C GLY A 51 14.61 -17.72 -8.99
N LEU A 52 13.28 -17.72 -8.86
CA LEU A 52 12.41 -16.63 -9.33
C LEU A 52 12.23 -15.52 -8.27
N CYS A 53 12.52 -15.83 -7.01
CA CYS A 53 12.37 -14.92 -5.88
C CYS A 53 13.49 -13.87 -5.87
N SER A 54 13.26 -12.71 -5.24
CA SER A 54 14.36 -11.83 -4.80
C SER A 54 14.71 -12.08 -3.33
N GLN A 55 13.72 -12.49 -2.53
CA GLN A 55 13.91 -12.93 -1.16
C GLN A 55 13.21 -14.27 -0.95
N GLY A 56 13.90 -15.24 -0.36
CA GLY A 56 13.32 -16.52 0.06
C GLY A 56 13.27 -16.60 1.58
N ILE A 57 12.10 -16.90 2.16
CA ILE A 57 11.90 -16.99 3.61
C ILE A 57 11.46 -18.40 3.96
N LEU A 58 12.27 -19.10 4.77
CA LEU A 58 11.88 -20.39 5.32
C LEU A 58 11.39 -20.22 6.77
N LEU A 59 10.09 -20.42 7.00
CA LEU A 59 9.47 -20.31 8.33
C LEU A 59 9.84 -21.51 9.21
N THR A 60 11.01 -21.46 9.84
CA THR A 60 11.68 -22.63 10.44
C THR A 60 11.78 -22.59 11.96
N TYR A 61 11.59 -21.43 12.59
CA TYR A 61 11.70 -21.26 14.03
C TYR A 61 10.36 -20.89 14.63
N LYS A 62 10.20 -21.12 15.93
CA LYS A 62 9.09 -20.60 16.74
C LYS A 62 9.55 -20.32 18.16
N VAL A 63 8.72 -19.63 18.94
CA VAL A 63 8.97 -19.45 20.37
C VAL A 63 8.47 -20.68 21.12
N GLY A 64 9.39 -21.40 21.75
CA GLY A 64 9.12 -22.52 22.64
C GLY A 64 8.79 -22.07 24.06
N ALA A 65 8.50 -23.05 24.92
CA ALA A 65 8.27 -22.80 26.34
C ALA A 65 9.43 -22.02 26.97
N GLN A 66 9.12 -21.12 27.90
CA GLN A 66 10.10 -20.31 28.64
C GLN A 66 11.02 -19.48 27.73
N GLY A 67 10.51 -19.03 26.58
CA GLY A 67 11.26 -18.22 25.61
C GLY A 67 12.41 -18.95 24.92
N ASN A 68 12.40 -20.30 24.91
CA ASN A 68 13.42 -21.07 24.20
C ASN A 68 13.20 -21.00 22.68
N LEU A 69 14.28 -21.01 21.90
CA LEU A 69 14.18 -21.21 20.46
C LEU A 69 13.71 -22.64 20.17
N ALA A 70 12.66 -22.79 19.36
CA ALA A 70 12.08 -24.07 19.00
C ALA A 70 11.79 -24.16 17.49
N TYR A 71 11.30 -25.32 17.04
CA TYR A 71 10.98 -25.60 15.64
C TYR A 71 9.49 -25.98 15.47
N PRO A 72 8.86 -25.67 14.33
CA PRO A 72 7.48 -26.06 14.03
C PRO A 72 7.41 -27.53 13.63
N THR A 73 7.59 -28.42 14.61
CA THR A 73 7.59 -29.87 14.39
C THR A 73 6.19 -30.43 14.19
N SER A 74 6.12 -31.52 13.43
CA SER A 74 4.92 -32.36 13.27
C SER A 74 5.34 -33.84 13.22
N VAL A 75 4.36 -34.75 13.15
CA VAL A 75 4.64 -36.18 12.95
C VAL A 75 5.40 -36.47 11.65
N LEU A 76 5.23 -35.63 10.62
CA LEU A 76 5.94 -35.75 9.35
C LEU A 76 7.27 -34.99 9.35
N ASN A 77 7.33 -33.86 10.06
CA ASN A 77 8.46 -32.94 10.10
C ASN A 77 9.07 -32.90 11.51
N THR A 78 9.90 -33.88 11.83
CA THR A 78 10.65 -33.90 13.09
C THR A 78 11.71 -32.80 13.12
N GLN A 79 12.16 -32.42 14.31
CA GLN A 79 13.25 -31.44 14.45
C GLN A 79 14.51 -31.84 13.67
N ALA A 80 14.86 -33.13 13.68
CA ALA A 80 16.00 -33.64 12.92
C ALA A 80 15.85 -33.41 11.40
N LYS A 81 14.65 -33.61 10.85
CA LYS A 81 14.38 -33.32 9.43
C LYS A 81 14.49 -31.84 9.13
N ILE A 82 13.87 -30.98 9.96
CA ILE A 82 13.93 -29.52 9.78
C ILE A 82 15.39 -29.06 9.77
N LEU A 83 16.18 -29.51 10.76
CA LEU A 83 17.61 -29.21 10.84
C LEU A 83 18.39 -29.71 9.61
N SER A 84 18.05 -30.88 9.06
CA SER A 84 18.70 -31.39 7.84
C SER A 84 18.40 -30.56 6.59
N TRP A 85 17.27 -29.85 6.54
CA TRP A 85 16.88 -29.04 5.38
C TRP A 85 17.41 -27.61 5.42
N LEU A 86 17.80 -27.09 6.59
CA LEU A 86 18.34 -25.74 6.72
C LEU A 86 19.59 -25.49 5.85
N PRO A 87 20.62 -26.36 5.87
CA PRO A 87 21.75 -26.23 4.94
C PRO A 87 21.30 -26.25 3.48
N THR A 88 20.40 -27.16 3.11
CA THR A 88 19.91 -27.30 1.73
C THR A 88 19.20 -26.03 1.25
N PHE A 89 18.35 -25.45 2.07
CA PHE A 89 17.68 -24.18 1.77
C PHE A 89 18.68 -23.04 1.64
N CYS A 90 19.53 -22.82 2.66
CA CYS A 90 20.49 -21.71 2.65
C CYS A 90 21.51 -21.85 1.50
N ASN A 91 21.93 -23.06 1.14
CA ASN A 91 22.88 -23.28 0.05
C ASN A 91 22.29 -23.06 -1.34
N LYS A 92 20.97 -22.84 -1.50
CA LYS A 92 20.41 -22.38 -2.77
C LYS A 92 21.01 -21.06 -3.25
N LYS A 93 21.59 -20.28 -2.34
CA LYS A 93 22.38 -19.08 -2.70
C LYS A 93 23.56 -19.37 -3.63
N GLN A 94 24.15 -20.57 -3.59
CA GLN A 94 25.22 -20.93 -4.52
C GLN A 94 24.70 -21.06 -5.96
N GLN A 95 23.48 -21.58 -6.12
CA GLN A 95 22.81 -21.71 -7.40
C GLN A 95 22.17 -20.40 -7.86
N TYR A 96 21.63 -19.62 -6.92
CA TYR A 96 20.96 -18.34 -7.17
C TYR A 96 21.53 -17.23 -6.28
N PRO A 97 22.74 -16.70 -6.60
CA PRO A 97 23.45 -15.73 -5.75
C PRO A 97 22.72 -14.41 -5.51
N TYR A 98 21.79 -14.07 -6.40
CA TYR A 98 20.96 -12.88 -6.33
C TYR A 98 19.77 -13.00 -5.37
N VAL A 99 19.46 -14.20 -4.87
CA VAL A 99 18.35 -14.42 -3.93
C VAL A 99 18.83 -14.20 -2.50
N GLN A 100 18.15 -13.31 -1.78
CA GLN A 100 18.42 -13.06 -0.37
C GLN A 100 17.63 -14.05 0.48
N LEU A 101 18.32 -14.95 1.18
CA LEU A 101 17.68 -16.02 1.95
C LEU A 101 17.56 -15.63 3.43
N TYR A 102 16.38 -15.85 3.99
CA TYR A 102 16.02 -15.54 5.37
C TYR A 102 15.50 -16.79 6.06
N LEU A 103 15.80 -16.91 7.35
CA LEU A 103 15.15 -17.87 8.23
C LEU A 103 14.10 -17.15 9.07
N GLY A 104 12.88 -17.66 9.05
CA GLY A 104 11.73 -17.04 9.67
C GLY A 104 11.34 -17.65 11.01
N VAL A 105 10.86 -16.81 11.92
CA VAL A 105 10.19 -17.21 13.17
C VAL A 105 8.69 -17.05 12.98
N VAL A 106 7.93 -18.12 13.19
CA VAL A 106 6.46 -18.12 13.14
C VAL A 106 5.86 -18.12 14.54
N ALA A 107 4.86 -17.27 14.78
CA ALA A 107 4.10 -17.25 16.02
C ALA A 107 2.84 -18.13 16.01
N LEU A 108 2.31 -18.50 14.83
CA LEU A 108 1.08 -19.28 14.71
C LEU A 108 1.12 -20.56 15.55
N GLY A 109 0.17 -20.69 16.49
CA GLY A 109 0.08 -21.79 17.43
C GLY A 109 1.10 -21.74 18.59
N THR A 110 1.81 -20.62 18.76
CA THR A 110 2.75 -20.35 19.86
C THR A 110 2.60 -18.94 20.45
N GLU A 111 1.47 -18.30 20.22
CA GLU A 111 1.17 -16.92 20.65
C GLU A 111 1.34 -16.76 22.16
N VAL A 112 0.93 -17.76 22.95
CA VAL A 112 1.13 -17.80 24.40
C VAL A 112 2.62 -17.82 24.78
N ASN A 113 3.45 -18.55 24.04
CA ASN A 113 4.88 -18.59 24.29
C ASN A 113 5.55 -17.28 23.88
N VAL A 114 5.11 -16.66 22.78
CA VAL A 114 5.56 -15.31 22.39
C VAL A 114 5.24 -14.32 23.51
N ALA A 115 3.99 -14.28 23.97
CA ALA A 115 3.57 -13.42 25.08
C ALA A 115 4.40 -13.67 26.35
N SER A 116 4.66 -14.94 26.70
CA SER A 116 5.50 -15.32 27.83
C SER A 116 6.96 -14.86 27.67
N MET A 117 7.54 -15.03 26.49
CA MET A 117 8.92 -14.62 26.17
C MET A 117 9.10 -13.10 26.29
N LEU A 118 8.07 -12.32 25.94
CA LEU A 118 8.12 -10.86 26.01
C LEU A 118 8.14 -10.30 27.44
N THR A 119 7.68 -11.08 28.44
CA THR A 119 7.44 -10.59 29.82
C THR A 119 8.66 -10.01 30.54
N THR A 120 9.87 -10.46 30.22
CA THR A 120 11.09 -9.95 30.89
C THR A 120 12.23 -9.76 29.89
N ALA A 121 13.07 -8.76 30.13
CA ALA A 121 14.26 -8.49 29.31
C ALA A 121 15.20 -9.72 29.22
N SER A 122 15.29 -10.52 30.28
CA SER A 122 16.10 -11.75 30.30
C SER A 122 15.58 -12.80 29.32
N LEU A 123 14.26 -13.03 29.27
CA LEU A 123 13.66 -13.98 28.33
C LEU A 123 13.77 -13.51 26.88
N ARG A 124 13.57 -12.21 26.63
CA ARG A 124 13.77 -11.61 25.30
C ARG A 124 15.22 -11.76 24.83
N THR A 125 16.17 -11.35 25.67
CA THR A 125 17.60 -11.45 25.38
C THR A 125 18.01 -12.90 25.11
N LYS A 126 17.55 -13.85 25.93
CA LYS A 126 17.81 -15.28 25.75
C LYS A 126 17.32 -15.77 24.38
N PHE A 127 16.09 -15.44 24.01
CA PHE A 127 15.52 -15.84 22.72
C PHE A 127 16.29 -15.22 21.54
N ILE A 128 16.53 -13.90 21.60
CA ILE A 128 17.24 -13.16 20.54
C ILE A 128 18.65 -13.71 20.34
N GLN A 129 19.40 -13.96 21.41
CA GLN A 129 20.75 -14.51 21.32
C GLN A 129 20.75 -15.91 20.71
N ALA A 130 19.83 -16.78 21.13
CA ALA A 130 19.71 -18.13 20.57
C ALA A 130 19.36 -18.11 19.08
N LEU A 131 18.43 -17.23 18.69
CA LEU A 131 18.00 -17.06 17.30
C LEU A 131 19.14 -16.56 16.42
N VAL A 132 19.81 -15.46 16.82
CA VAL A 132 20.94 -14.89 16.08
C VAL A 132 22.07 -15.91 15.96
N ALA A 133 22.43 -16.59 17.05
CA ALA A 133 23.45 -17.62 17.03
C ALA A 133 23.10 -18.77 16.07
N SER A 134 21.85 -19.25 16.10
CA SER A 134 21.40 -20.32 15.21
C SER A 134 21.45 -19.91 13.74
N VAL A 135 20.96 -18.72 13.39
CA VAL A 135 20.97 -18.22 12.00
C VAL A 135 22.41 -18.06 11.48
N LYS A 136 23.33 -17.59 12.32
CA LYS A 136 24.76 -17.43 11.96
C LYS A 136 25.48 -18.75 11.68
N THR A 137 24.93 -19.91 12.09
CA THR A 137 25.47 -21.21 11.66
C THR A 137 25.25 -21.50 10.17
N TYR A 138 24.36 -20.75 9.51
CA TYR A 138 24.04 -20.89 8.08
C TYR A 138 24.43 -19.62 7.31
N PRO A 139 25.71 -19.40 6.97
CA PRO A 139 26.20 -18.13 6.43
C PRO A 139 25.58 -17.68 5.09
N ASN A 140 24.94 -18.60 4.37
CA ASN A 140 24.24 -18.28 3.12
C ASN A 140 22.80 -17.76 3.34
N CYS A 141 22.24 -17.95 4.53
CA CYS A 141 21.04 -17.24 4.98
C CYS A 141 21.47 -15.93 5.65
N ILE A 142 21.09 -14.80 5.07
CA ILE A 142 21.63 -13.49 5.42
C ILE A 142 20.72 -12.69 6.35
N GLY A 143 19.54 -13.21 6.68
CA GLY A 143 18.59 -12.46 7.46
C GLY A 143 17.58 -13.28 8.24
N ILE A 144 16.83 -12.55 9.06
CA ILE A 144 15.78 -13.07 9.93
C ILE A 144 14.46 -12.41 9.54
N TYR A 145 13.42 -13.22 9.39
CA TYR A 145 12.05 -12.75 9.25
C TYR A 145 11.26 -13.04 10.53
N LEU A 146 10.60 -12.04 11.11
CA LEU A 146 9.82 -12.19 12.33
C LEU A 146 8.31 -12.10 12.03
N ASP A 147 7.57 -13.17 12.29
CA ASP A 147 6.11 -13.23 12.13
C ASP A 147 5.44 -13.41 13.49
N PHE A 148 5.36 -12.31 14.25
CA PHE A 148 4.60 -12.26 15.50
C PHE A 148 3.23 -11.66 15.24
N ASP A 149 2.21 -12.33 15.75
CA ASP A 149 0.80 -12.02 15.48
C ASP A 149 -0.03 -12.22 16.74
N LYS A 150 -1.25 -11.67 16.74
CA LYS A 150 -2.28 -11.83 17.77
C LYS A 150 -1.79 -11.44 19.17
N LEU A 151 -0.93 -10.43 19.25
CA LEU A 151 -0.61 -9.80 20.52
C LEU A 151 -1.76 -8.89 20.94
N SER A 152 -1.89 -8.70 22.24
CA SER A 152 -2.83 -7.75 22.84
C SER A 152 -2.11 -6.50 23.31
N THR A 153 -2.87 -5.46 23.66
CA THR A 153 -2.34 -4.21 24.22
C THR A 153 -1.46 -4.43 25.46
N ALA A 154 -1.67 -5.52 26.22
CA ALA A 154 -0.84 -5.88 27.36
C ALA A 154 0.62 -6.18 26.98
N GLN A 155 0.89 -6.64 25.74
CA GLN A 155 2.24 -6.93 25.27
C GLN A 155 2.87 -5.78 24.46
N ALA A 156 2.15 -4.69 24.17
CA ALA A 156 2.62 -3.65 23.24
C ALA A 156 3.99 -3.06 23.63
N THR A 157 4.14 -2.64 24.89
CA THR A 157 5.42 -2.10 25.40
C THR A 157 6.54 -3.13 25.30
N SER A 158 6.31 -4.34 25.79
CA SER A 158 7.31 -5.40 25.80
C SER A 158 7.70 -5.88 24.38
N TYR A 159 6.76 -5.82 23.43
CA TYR A 159 7.03 -6.07 22.02
C TYR A 159 7.87 -4.94 21.40
N SER A 160 7.59 -3.68 21.71
CA SER A 160 8.44 -2.56 21.28
C SER A 160 9.87 -2.67 21.81
N GLU A 161 10.03 -3.07 23.08
CA GLU A 161 11.35 -3.34 23.68
C GLU A 161 12.05 -4.51 22.97
N PHE A 162 11.33 -5.61 22.75
CA PHE A 162 11.83 -6.76 21.99
C PHE A 162 12.34 -6.35 20.61
N MET A 163 11.57 -5.55 19.87
CA MET A 163 11.95 -5.12 18.52
C MET A 163 13.23 -4.28 18.52
N ALA A 164 13.41 -3.40 19.52
CA ALA A 164 14.64 -2.62 19.66
C ALA A 164 15.86 -3.50 20.00
N GLU A 165 15.70 -4.46 20.91
CA GLU A 165 16.73 -5.44 21.28
C GLU A 165 17.09 -6.33 20.07
N PHE A 166 16.08 -6.85 19.37
CA PHE A 166 16.22 -7.68 18.18
C PHE A 166 16.94 -6.93 17.04
N TYR A 167 16.56 -5.67 16.81
CA TYR A 167 17.21 -4.84 15.80
C TYR A 167 18.69 -4.63 16.12
N THR A 168 19.01 -4.29 17.36
CA THR A 168 20.39 -4.06 17.82
C THR A 168 21.22 -5.34 17.67
N ALA A 169 20.73 -6.48 18.15
CA ALA A 169 21.45 -7.75 18.10
C ALA A 169 21.60 -8.28 16.67
N GLY A 170 20.54 -8.21 15.86
CA GLY A 170 20.54 -8.71 14.49
C GLY A 170 21.45 -7.89 13.57
N THR A 171 21.32 -6.57 13.58
CA THR A 171 22.19 -5.68 12.77
C THR A 171 23.64 -5.73 13.25
N GLY A 172 23.87 -5.79 14.57
CA GLY A 172 25.21 -5.98 15.15
C GLY A 172 25.88 -7.30 14.73
N ALA A 173 25.09 -8.33 14.40
CA ALA A 173 25.59 -9.60 13.85
C ALA A 173 25.75 -9.59 12.30
N GLY A 174 25.46 -8.46 11.65
CA GLY A 174 25.48 -8.29 10.20
C GLY A 174 24.32 -8.96 9.47
N LEU A 175 23.18 -9.17 10.15
CA LEU A 175 22.00 -9.79 9.57
C LEU A 175 21.01 -8.74 9.06
N LYS A 176 20.35 -9.06 7.95
CA LYS A 176 19.17 -8.34 7.46
C LYS A 176 17.93 -8.73 8.25
N LEU A 177 17.03 -7.80 8.47
CA LEU A 177 15.86 -8.00 9.33
C LEU A 177 14.59 -7.62 8.58
N ALA A 178 13.56 -8.46 8.70
CA ALA A 178 12.24 -8.22 8.12
C ALA A 178 11.15 -8.73 9.07
N SER A 179 9.91 -8.27 8.89
CA SER A 179 8.79 -8.79 9.66
C SER A 179 7.47 -8.86 8.91
N GLY A 180 6.53 -9.62 9.46
CA GLY A 180 5.14 -9.65 9.04
C GLY A 180 4.32 -8.56 9.72
N LEU A 181 3.43 -7.95 8.95
CA LEU A 181 2.40 -7.03 9.43
C LEU A 181 1.05 -7.74 9.29
N PRO A 182 0.34 -8.04 10.39
CA PRO A 182 -0.98 -8.66 10.31
C PRO A 182 -1.94 -7.84 9.45
N TRP A 183 -2.78 -8.54 8.69
CA TRP A 183 -3.81 -7.90 7.88
C TRP A 183 -4.96 -7.40 8.75
N GLU A 184 -5.15 -7.82 9.99
CA GLU A 184 -6.19 -7.25 10.89
C GLU A 184 -5.71 -5.92 11.51
N ALA A 185 -5.31 -4.97 10.66
CA ALA A 185 -4.57 -3.78 11.06
C ALA A 185 -5.38 -2.83 11.97
N ASP A 186 -6.71 -2.96 11.98
CA ASP A 186 -7.59 -2.23 12.91
C ASP A 186 -7.28 -2.56 14.38
N VAL A 187 -6.88 -3.80 14.66
CA VAL A 187 -6.57 -4.29 16.01
C VAL A 187 -5.07 -4.40 16.22
N GLN A 188 -4.34 -4.97 15.26
CA GLN A 188 -2.94 -5.33 15.44
C GLN A 188 -1.97 -4.16 15.21
N ALA A 189 -2.30 -3.17 14.38
CA ALA A 189 -1.37 -2.07 14.10
C ALA A 189 -1.14 -1.18 15.32
N ASP A 190 -2.15 -1.00 16.16
CA ASP A 190 -2.07 -0.24 17.42
C ASP A 190 -1.22 -0.96 18.48
N VAL A 191 -1.16 -2.29 18.43
CA VAL A 191 -0.41 -3.13 19.37
C VAL A 191 1.04 -3.30 18.92
N LEU A 192 1.26 -3.55 17.63
CA LEU A 192 2.56 -3.95 17.12
C LEU A 192 3.40 -2.77 16.62
N PHE A 193 2.78 -1.67 16.17
CA PHE A 193 3.55 -0.56 15.63
C PHE A 193 4.54 0.00 16.65
N ASN A 194 5.79 0.17 16.22
CA ASN A 194 6.86 0.76 17.00
C ASN A 194 7.90 1.41 16.06
N PRO A 195 8.77 2.33 16.55
CA PRO A 195 9.73 3.05 15.72
C PRO A 195 10.80 2.19 15.03
N THR A 196 10.90 0.91 15.38
CA THR A 196 11.90 -0.01 14.81
C THR A 196 11.40 -0.72 13.57
N LEU A 197 10.10 -1.05 13.48
CA LEU A 197 9.56 -1.79 12.34
C LEU A 197 9.82 -1.08 10.97
N PRO A 198 9.63 0.25 10.83
CA PRO A 198 9.93 0.92 9.56
C PRO A 198 11.43 0.96 9.20
N LYS A 199 12.33 0.61 10.13
CA LYS A 199 13.79 0.56 9.90
C LYS A 199 14.26 -0.80 9.41
N LEU A 200 13.40 -1.81 9.40
CA LEU A 200 13.72 -3.13 8.88
C LEU A 200 13.87 -3.08 7.35
N ASP A 201 14.60 -4.04 6.76
CA ASP A 201 14.84 -4.11 5.32
C ASP A 201 13.54 -4.11 4.52
N PHE A 202 12.52 -4.82 5.02
CA PHE A 202 11.16 -4.79 4.49
C PHE A 202 10.14 -5.37 5.48
N ASN A 203 8.87 -5.04 5.27
CA ASN A 203 7.75 -5.51 6.08
C ASN A 203 6.65 -6.07 5.19
N VAL A 204 6.26 -7.33 5.42
CA VAL A 204 5.25 -8.00 4.59
C VAL A 204 3.87 -7.79 5.19
N LEU A 205 3.00 -7.06 4.49
CA LEU A 205 1.57 -7.03 4.82
C LEU A 205 0.94 -8.38 4.47
N LYS A 206 0.47 -9.10 5.49
CA LYS A 206 0.03 -10.51 5.41
C LYS A 206 -1.35 -10.70 4.76
N THR A 207 -1.66 -9.94 3.72
CA THR A 207 -2.89 -10.05 2.93
C THR A 207 -2.95 -11.30 2.03
N TYR A 208 -2.01 -12.24 2.20
CA TYR A 208 -2.12 -13.59 1.66
C TYR A 208 -2.98 -14.51 2.52
N GLU A 209 -3.32 -14.10 3.73
CA GLU A 209 -4.25 -14.83 4.60
C GLU A 209 -5.69 -14.64 4.12
N ASP A 210 -6.52 -15.63 4.44
CA ASP A 210 -7.95 -15.63 4.12
C ASP A 210 -8.68 -14.69 5.09
N MET A 211 -9.08 -13.52 4.58
CA MET A 211 -9.73 -12.47 5.37
C MET A 211 -11.15 -12.87 5.82
N TYR A 212 -11.70 -13.92 5.23
CA TYR A 212 -13.04 -14.42 5.49
C TYR A 212 -13.01 -15.84 6.08
N ILE A 213 -11.88 -16.27 6.66
CA ILE A 213 -11.69 -17.64 7.16
C ILE A 213 -12.77 -18.12 8.15
N ALA A 214 -13.43 -17.20 8.85
CA ALA A 214 -14.53 -17.47 9.77
C ALA A 214 -15.87 -17.79 9.06
N GLU A 215 -16.02 -17.36 7.81
CA GLU A 215 -17.14 -17.74 6.95
C GLU A 215 -16.87 -19.13 6.36
N SER A 216 -17.82 -20.05 6.56
CA SER A 216 -17.67 -21.44 6.13
C SER A 216 -18.90 -21.97 5.40
N SER A 217 -19.96 -21.17 5.33
CA SER A 217 -21.28 -21.47 4.78
C SER A 217 -21.61 -20.71 3.49
N LEU A 218 -20.84 -19.67 3.18
CA LEU A 218 -20.95 -18.89 1.94
C LEU A 218 -19.64 -18.91 1.15
N THR A 219 -19.73 -18.94 -0.18
CA THR A 219 -18.57 -18.75 -1.06
C THR A 219 -18.04 -17.33 -0.91
N HIS A 220 -16.73 -17.15 -0.72
CA HIS A 220 -16.16 -15.84 -0.41
C HIS A 220 -14.81 -15.58 -1.12
N PRO A 221 -14.39 -14.31 -1.30
CA PRO A 221 -13.04 -13.99 -1.76
C PRO A 221 -12.00 -14.33 -0.67
N LEU A 222 -10.72 -14.45 -1.05
CA LEU A 222 -9.62 -14.63 -0.08
C LEU A 222 -9.18 -13.29 0.52
N SER A 223 -8.74 -12.37 -0.33
CA SER A 223 -8.22 -11.06 0.07
C SER A 223 -8.48 -10.00 -1.00
N PRO A 224 -9.69 -9.42 -1.06
CA PRO A 224 -10.04 -8.46 -2.09
C PRO A 224 -9.24 -7.16 -1.93
N LEU A 225 -8.97 -6.47 -3.05
CA LEU A 225 -8.36 -5.14 -3.07
C LEU A 225 -9.26 -4.10 -2.40
N PHE A 226 -10.56 -4.16 -2.70
CA PHE A 226 -11.58 -3.22 -2.24
C PHE A 226 -12.82 -3.96 -1.75
N ALA A 227 -13.65 -3.29 -0.96
CA ALA A 227 -14.92 -3.85 -0.52
C ALA A 227 -15.81 -4.15 -1.73
N MET A 228 -16.60 -5.21 -1.61
CA MET A 228 -17.54 -5.67 -2.62
C MET A 228 -18.97 -5.36 -2.20
N ASP A 229 -19.95 -5.78 -2.99
CA ASP A 229 -21.35 -5.72 -2.58
C ASP A 229 -21.61 -6.65 -1.37
N PRO A 230 -22.66 -6.40 -0.58
CA PRO A 230 -23.05 -7.27 0.52
C PRO A 230 -23.13 -8.75 0.09
N PRO A 231 -22.65 -9.70 0.93
CA PRO A 231 -22.24 -9.53 2.33
C PRO A 231 -20.75 -9.17 2.53
N PHE A 232 -20.04 -8.77 1.46
CA PHE A 232 -18.60 -8.53 1.49
C PHE A 232 -18.24 -7.04 1.44
N ASP A 233 -19.08 -6.19 2.03
CA ASP A 233 -18.98 -4.73 2.04
C ASP A 233 -18.18 -4.15 3.22
N ASP A 234 -17.62 -5.01 4.09
CA ASP A 234 -16.74 -4.57 5.17
C ASP A 234 -15.37 -4.14 4.64
N ASN A 235 -15.10 -2.83 4.70
CA ASN A 235 -13.81 -2.25 4.32
C ASN A 235 -12.62 -2.82 5.10
N LYS A 236 -12.81 -3.31 6.33
CA LYS A 236 -11.73 -3.88 7.15
C LYS A 236 -11.16 -5.17 6.56
N LEU A 237 -11.95 -5.87 5.74
CA LEU A 237 -11.57 -7.12 5.08
C LEU A 237 -11.02 -6.88 3.68
N THR A 238 -10.23 -5.80 3.50
CA THR A 238 -9.67 -5.40 2.21
C THR A 238 -8.18 -5.10 2.29
N ILE A 239 -7.45 -5.31 1.20
CA ILE A 239 -6.04 -4.94 1.10
C ILE A 239 -5.86 -3.43 1.27
N PHE A 240 -6.72 -2.63 0.62
CA PHE A 240 -6.60 -1.17 0.64
C PHE A 240 -6.68 -0.61 2.07
N TYR A 241 -7.68 -1.02 2.85
CA TYR A 241 -7.84 -0.55 4.22
C TYR A 241 -6.63 -0.90 5.08
N ASN A 242 -6.15 -2.14 4.98
CA ASN A 242 -5.07 -2.61 5.84
C ASN A 242 -3.72 -2.02 5.47
N LEU A 243 -3.43 -1.83 4.19
CA LEU A 243 -2.29 -1.02 3.75
C LEU A 243 -2.38 0.39 4.32
N PHE A 244 -3.54 1.04 4.16
CA PHE A 244 -3.76 2.39 4.63
C PHE A 244 -3.50 2.54 6.14
N ARG A 245 -4.02 1.60 6.96
CA ARG A 245 -3.81 1.59 8.42
C ARG A 245 -2.33 1.54 8.79
N TRP A 246 -1.52 0.73 8.11
CA TRP A 246 -0.09 0.68 8.38
C TRP A 246 0.65 1.95 7.93
N VAL A 247 0.25 2.55 6.79
CA VAL A 247 0.85 3.81 6.33
C VAL A 247 0.59 4.95 7.32
N ILE A 248 -0.65 5.12 7.81
CA ILE A 248 -0.94 6.19 8.78
C ILE A 248 -0.28 5.99 10.14
N LYS A 249 0.12 4.76 10.48
CA LYS A 249 0.92 4.52 11.69
C LYS A 249 2.35 5.05 11.55
N GLY A 250 2.86 5.18 10.33
CA GLY A 250 4.17 5.78 10.06
C GLY A 250 5.05 4.95 9.13
N PHE A 251 4.51 3.95 8.43
CA PHE A 251 5.25 3.24 7.39
C PHE A 251 5.30 4.03 6.09
N SER A 252 6.48 4.09 5.47
CA SER A 252 6.58 4.42 4.04
C SER A 252 5.99 3.26 3.22
N PRO A 253 5.18 3.53 2.17
CA PRO A 253 4.70 2.49 1.27
C PRO A 253 5.83 1.62 0.69
N SER A 254 6.99 2.22 0.38
CA SER A 254 8.16 1.51 -0.15
C SER A 254 8.79 0.49 0.80
N ASN A 255 8.48 0.58 2.10
CA ASN A 255 8.91 -0.39 3.10
C ASN A 255 7.92 -1.56 3.27
N ILE A 256 6.73 -1.47 2.66
CA ILE A 256 5.69 -2.49 2.72
C ILE A 256 5.74 -3.37 1.46
N ILE A 257 5.66 -4.68 1.66
CA ILE A 257 5.55 -5.72 0.64
C ILE A 257 4.14 -6.29 0.70
N LEU A 258 3.41 -6.29 -0.42
CA LEU A 258 2.01 -6.76 -0.46
C LEU A 258 1.93 -8.28 -0.53
N GLY A 259 1.28 -8.92 0.45
CA GLY A 259 1.06 -10.36 0.47
C GLY A 259 -0.03 -10.83 -0.49
N MET A 260 0.23 -11.91 -1.23
CA MET A 260 -0.73 -12.58 -2.11
C MET A 260 -0.75 -14.11 -1.91
N PRO A 261 -1.93 -14.74 -1.91
CA PRO A 261 -2.04 -16.18 -1.69
C PRO A 261 -1.60 -16.96 -2.94
N MET A 262 -0.72 -17.95 -2.76
CA MET A 262 -0.41 -19.03 -3.71
C MET A 262 -1.09 -20.33 -3.29
N TYR A 263 -2.38 -20.24 -3.00
CA TYR A 263 -3.25 -21.38 -2.71
C TYR A 263 -4.67 -21.03 -3.15
N ALA A 264 -5.59 -21.98 -3.00
CA ALA A 264 -7.00 -21.77 -3.26
C ALA A 264 -7.85 -22.26 -2.09
N ARG A 265 -9.04 -21.67 -1.95
CA ARG A 265 -10.06 -22.11 -1.01
C ARG A 265 -11.21 -22.74 -1.80
N VAL A 266 -11.66 -23.90 -1.36
CA VAL A 266 -12.60 -24.75 -2.08
C VAL A 266 -13.87 -24.91 -1.25
N PHE A 267 -15.01 -24.85 -1.92
CA PHE A 267 -16.33 -25.05 -1.34
C PHE A 267 -17.06 -26.14 -2.10
N THR A 268 -17.77 -26.99 -1.37
CA THR A 268 -18.82 -27.84 -1.93
C THR A 268 -20.08 -27.00 -2.07
N VAL A 269 -20.64 -26.94 -3.28
CA VAL A 269 -21.79 -26.08 -3.61
C VAL A 269 -22.83 -26.86 -4.42
N SER A 270 -24.00 -26.27 -4.65
CA SER A 270 -24.98 -26.75 -5.63
C SER A 270 -25.33 -25.63 -6.60
N GLY A 271 -24.70 -25.62 -7.79
CA GLY A 271 -24.99 -24.67 -8.86
C GLY A 271 -24.61 -23.21 -8.58
N VAL A 272 -23.70 -22.94 -7.63
CA VAL A 272 -23.27 -21.58 -7.27
C VAL A 272 -22.30 -21.02 -8.30
N THR A 273 -22.58 -19.80 -8.78
CA THR A 273 -21.83 -19.13 -9.85
C THR A 273 -21.36 -17.71 -9.47
N THR A 274 -21.55 -17.32 -8.22
CA THR A 274 -21.16 -16.01 -7.67
C THR A 274 -20.57 -16.17 -6.28
N PHE A 275 -19.85 -15.15 -5.81
CA PHE A 275 -19.59 -15.02 -4.38
C PHE A 275 -20.92 -14.81 -3.61
N GLY A 276 -20.95 -15.23 -2.36
CA GLY A 276 -22.10 -15.11 -1.46
C GLY A 276 -23.14 -16.21 -1.64
N GLY A 277 -22.88 -17.20 -2.50
CA GLY A 277 -23.75 -18.35 -2.65
C GLY A 277 -23.52 -19.39 -1.55
N GLU A 278 -24.55 -20.16 -1.22
CA GLU A 278 -24.47 -21.20 -0.19
C GLU A 278 -23.47 -22.31 -0.57
N GLY A 279 -22.54 -22.60 0.34
CA GLY A 279 -21.50 -23.59 0.11
C GLY A 279 -20.74 -23.95 1.37
N SER A 280 -20.31 -25.20 1.49
CA SER A 280 -19.51 -25.66 2.62
C SER A 280 -18.04 -25.60 2.30
N ALA A 281 -17.29 -24.74 2.99
CA ALA A 281 -15.84 -24.66 2.85
C ALA A 281 -15.15 -25.98 3.24
N LEU A 282 -14.19 -26.43 2.44
CA LEU A 282 -13.32 -27.55 2.82
C LEU A 282 -12.37 -27.13 3.95
N SER A 283 -12.03 -28.07 4.82
CA SER A 283 -11.16 -27.83 5.99
C SER A 283 -9.71 -27.52 5.63
N THR A 284 -9.28 -27.88 4.42
CA THR A 284 -7.92 -27.68 3.92
C THR A 284 -7.94 -26.86 2.63
N ASN A 285 -7.02 -25.91 2.53
CA ASN A 285 -6.78 -25.17 1.30
C ASN A 285 -6.21 -26.11 0.21
N ALA A 286 -6.59 -25.87 -1.04
CA ALA A 286 -6.05 -26.58 -2.20
C ALA A 286 -4.76 -25.91 -2.69
N ALA A 287 -3.90 -26.67 -3.35
CA ALA A 287 -2.74 -26.10 -4.02
C ALA A 287 -3.18 -25.17 -5.15
N TYR A 288 -2.40 -24.14 -5.44
CA TYR A 288 -2.70 -23.21 -6.52
C TYR A 288 -2.81 -23.92 -7.88
N CYS A 289 -1.95 -24.93 -8.09
CA CYS A 289 -1.98 -25.77 -9.29
C CYS A 289 -3.32 -26.50 -9.49
N ASP A 290 -3.94 -26.99 -8.42
CA ASP A 290 -5.22 -27.69 -8.50
C ASP A 290 -6.34 -26.75 -8.94
N ALA A 291 -6.33 -25.51 -8.43
CA ALA A 291 -7.26 -24.47 -8.87
C ALA A 291 -7.09 -24.12 -10.35
N LEU A 292 -5.84 -24.03 -10.84
CA LEU A 292 -5.58 -23.82 -12.27
C LEU A 292 -6.05 -24.99 -13.13
N ILE A 293 -5.90 -26.23 -12.67
CA ILE A 293 -6.39 -27.42 -13.38
C ILE A 293 -7.92 -27.38 -13.49
N ILE A 294 -8.62 -27.03 -12.41
CA ILE A 294 -10.08 -26.87 -12.44
C ILE A 294 -10.46 -25.72 -13.38
N ALA A 295 -9.81 -24.58 -13.26
CA ALA A 295 -10.05 -23.40 -14.09
C ALA A 295 -9.79 -23.65 -15.59
N SER A 296 -8.87 -24.55 -15.95
CA SER A 296 -8.53 -24.82 -17.35
C SER A 296 -9.69 -25.37 -18.20
N ASN A 297 -10.73 -25.92 -17.56
CA ASN A 297 -11.91 -26.47 -18.23
C ASN A 297 -13.22 -25.77 -17.82
N ASN A 298 -13.16 -24.68 -17.06
CA ASN A 298 -14.33 -24.05 -16.46
C ASN A 298 -14.25 -22.51 -16.57
N PRO A 299 -15.39 -21.80 -16.43
CA PRO A 299 -15.38 -20.35 -16.39
C PRO A 299 -14.55 -19.80 -15.23
N VAL A 300 -13.69 -18.83 -15.52
CA VAL A 300 -12.98 -18.04 -14.51
C VAL A 300 -13.64 -16.67 -14.43
N VAL A 301 -14.21 -16.36 -13.28
CA VAL A 301 -14.86 -15.07 -13.02
C VAL A 301 -13.89 -14.19 -12.25
N THR A 302 -13.67 -12.97 -12.74
CA THR A 302 -12.88 -11.94 -12.07
C THR A 302 -13.78 -10.77 -11.74
N VAL A 303 -13.74 -10.31 -10.49
CA VAL A 303 -14.47 -9.11 -10.06
C VAL A 303 -13.51 -7.92 -9.94
N ASN A 304 -14.02 -6.71 -10.18
CA ASN A 304 -13.22 -5.48 -10.16
C ASN A 304 -12.60 -5.15 -8.79
N ALA A 305 -13.04 -5.86 -7.73
CA ALA A 305 -12.50 -5.78 -6.39
C ALA A 305 -11.21 -6.59 -6.19
N GLY A 306 -10.56 -7.13 -7.22
CA GLY A 306 -9.30 -7.87 -7.05
C GLY A 306 -9.49 -9.29 -6.54
N ALA A 307 -10.60 -9.93 -6.86
CA ALA A 307 -10.89 -11.32 -6.47
C ALA A 307 -11.39 -12.14 -7.67
N SER A 308 -11.15 -13.45 -7.61
CA SER A 308 -11.57 -14.36 -8.68
C SER A 308 -11.91 -15.75 -8.17
N PHE A 309 -12.69 -16.46 -8.97
CA PHE A 309 -13.06 -17.84 -8.71
C PHE A 309 -13.31 -18.60 -10.01
N THR A 310 -13.31 -19.93 -9.89
CA THR A 310 -13.82 -20.86 -10.91
C THR A 310 -14.83 -21.78 -10.25
N TYR A 311 -15.75 -22.35 -11.02
CA TYR A 311 -16.80 -23.21 -10.47
C TYR A 311 -17.20 -24.34 -11.42
N THR A 312 -17.81 -25.37 -10.84
CA THR A 312 -18.57 -26.45 -11.50
C THR A 312 -19.98 -26.48 -10.89
N SER A 313 -20.81 -27.46 -11.25
CA SER A 313 -22.10 -27.66 -10.60
C SER A 313 -22.00 -28.03 -9.11
N THR A 314 -20.86 -28.57 -8.65
CA THR A 314 -20.68 -29.10 -7.29
C THR A 314 -19.54 -28.44 -6.51
N THR A 315 -18.72 -27.62 -7.16
CA THR A 315 -17.49 -27.10 -6.58
C THR A 315 -17.29 -25.63 -6.93
N PHE A 316 -16.92 -24.83 -5.93
CA PHE A 316 -16.52 -23.44 -6.11
C PHE A 316 -15.11 -23.26 -5.58
N VAL A 317 -14.24 -22.61 -6.34
CA VAL A 317 -12.82 -22.44 -5.98
C VAL A 317 -12.43 -20.98 -6.11
N THR A 318 -12.12 -20.34 -4.99
CA THR A 318 -11.57 -18.97 -4.96
C THR A 318 -10.05 -19.03 -4.96
N PHE A 319 -9.41 -18.24 -5.83
CA PHE A 319 -7.96 -18.24 -6.07
C PHE A 319 -7.53 -16.96 -6.78
N GLU A 320 -6.22 -16.72 -6.90
CA GLU A 320 -5.67 -15.62 -7.71
C GLU A 320 -5.58 -15.99 -9.19
N SER A 321 -6.50 -15.51 -10.02
CA SER A 321 -6.35 -15.63 -11.47
C SER A 321 -5.24 -14.72 -12.00
N SER A 322 -4.83 -14.93 -13.26
CA SER A 322 -3.89 -14.02 -13.92
C SER A 322 -4.40 -12.57 -13.97
N ALA A 323 -5.72 -12.38 -14.10
CA ALA A 323 -6.35 -11.06 -14.12
C ALA A 323 -6.31 -10.37 -12.74
N THR A 324 -6.69 -11.08 -11.66
CA THR A 324 -6.62 -10.50 -10.30
C THR A 324 -5.18 -10.25 -9.87
N MET A 325 -4.27 -11.13 -10.25
CA MET A 325 -2.85 -10.93 -10.05
C MET A 325 -2.36 -9.64 -10.71
N THR A 326 -2.76 -9.40 -11.96
CA THR A 326 -2.43 -8.15 -12.67
C THR A 326 -3.00 -6.93 -11.94
N GLN A 327 -4.26 -7.00 -11.46
CA GLN A 327 -4.87 -5.92 -10.67
C GLN A 327 -4.06 -5.63 -9.38
N LYS A 328 -3.65 -6.68 -8.65
CA LYS A 328 -2.87 -6.54 -7.40
C LYS A 328 -1.45 -6.03 -7.65
N LEU A 329 -0.80 -6.44 -8.74
CA LEU A 329 0.51 -5.93 -9.14
C LEU A 329 0.45 -4.45 -9.51
N ASN A 330 -0.55 -4.05 -10.31
CA ASN A 330 -0.79 -2.66 -10.65
C ASN A 330 -1.08 -1.82 -9.40
N PHE A 331 -1.87 -2.36 -8.46
CA PHE A 331 -2.11 -1.71 -7.17
C PHE A 331 -0.81 -1.51 -6.39
N ALA A 332 0.04 -2.53 -6.30
CA ALA A 332 1.32 -2.42 -5.60
C ALA A 332 2.25 -1.38 -6.23
N GLN A 333 2.34 -1.35 -7.57
CA GLN A 333 3.12 -0.36 -8.30
C GLN A 333 2.56 1.06 -8.15
N ALA A 334 1.24 1.23 -8.28
CA ALA A 334 0.58 2.54 -8.16
C ALA A 334 0.71 3.14 -6.75
N ASN A 335 0.86 2.32 -5.72
CA ASN A 335 1.06 2.75 -4.34
C ASN A 335 2.55 2.78 -3.92
N ASN A 336 3.49 2.66 -4.86
CA ASN A 336 4.94 2.65 -4.59
C ASN A 336 5.36 1.64 -3.52
N LEU A 337 4.73 0.46 -3.50
CA LEU A 337 5.10 -0.60 -2.57
C LEU A 337 6.48 -1.17 -2.93
N GLY A 338 7.20 -1.69 -1.93
CA GLY A 338 8.53 -2.28 -2.12
C GLY A 338 8.52 -3.57 -2.95
N GLY A 339 7.35 -4.13 -3.20
CA GLY A 339 7.12 -5.33 -4.00
C GLY A 339 5.95 -6.15 -3.49
N VAL A 340 6.00 -7.45 -3.78
CA VAL A 340 4.97 -8.40 -3.37
C VAL A 340 5.57 -9.64 -2.71
N ALA A 341 4.78 -10.28 -1.86
CA ALA A 341 5.12 -11.51 -1.19
C ALA A 341 4.12 -12.60 -1.56
N LEU A 342 4.61 -13.82 -1.76
CA LEU A 342 3.81 -14.96 -2.17
C LEU A 342 3.87 -16.08 -1.14
N PHE A 343 2.70 -16.55 -0.71
CA PHE A 343 2.56 -17.57 0.34
C PHE A 343 1.74 -18.77 -0.19
N THR A 344 2.31 -19.95 -0.49
CA THR A 344 3.73 -20.35 -0.35
C THR A 344 4.27 -21.09 -1.57
N LEU A 345 5.60 -21.22 -1.62
CA LEU A 345 6.29 -22.10 -2.57
C LEU A 345 5.88 -23.57 -2.44
N ASN A 346 5.47 -24.02 -1.25
CA ASN A 346 5.06 -25.41 -1.01
C ASN A 346 3.77 -25.77 -1.76
N THR A 347 2.90 -24.80 -2.03
CA THR A 347 1.59 -24.96 -2.68
C THR A 347 1.55 -24.38 -4.10
N GLY A 348 2.69 -23.87 -4.59
CA GLY A 348 2.79 -23.17 -5.87
C GLY A 348 2.82 -24.07 -7.11
N GLY A 349 2.87 -25.39 -6.96
CA GLY A 349 3.08 -26.33 -8.06
C GLY A 349 4.56 -26.45 -8.47
N VAL A 350 4.88 -27.42 -9.33
CA VAL A 350 6.25 -27.71 -9.76
C VAL A 350 6.89 -26.52 -10.47
N ASN A 351 6.10 -25.78 -11.25
CA ASN A 351 6.59 -24.64 -12.03
C ASN A 351 6.40 -23.28 -11.34
N ALA A 352 5.69 -23.21 -10.20
CA ALA A 352 5.35 -21.97 -9.51
C ALA A 352 4.67 -20.93 -10.44
N GLU A 353 3.60 -21.34 -11.10
CA GLU A 353 2.87 -20.60 -12.14
C GLU A 353 2.52 -19.16 -11.74
N LEU A 354 2.06 -18.94 -10.51
CA LEU A 354 1.76 -17.59 -10.01
C LEU A 354 3.03 -16.74 -9.86
N LEU A 355 4.08 -17.30 -9.26
CA LEU A 355 5.36 -16.61 -9.10
C LEU A 355 5.99 -16.28 -10.45
N ARG A 356 5.81 -17.15 -11.44
CA ARG A 356 6.21 -16.88 -12.82
C ARG A 356 5.48 -15.69 -13.43
N SER A 357 4.16 -15.63 -13.25
CA SER A 357 3.34 -14.51 -13.70
C SER A 357 3.76 -13.20 -13.04
N VAL A 358 4.03 -13.22 -11.73
CA VAL A 358 4.57 -12.07 -10.98
C VAL A 358 5.95 -11.66 -11.49
N THR A 359 6.84 -12.63 -11.71
CA THR A 359 8.20 -12.38 -12.17
C THR A 359 8.22 -11.75 -13.56
N LYS A 360 7.34 -12.19 -14.47
CA LYS A 360 7.19 -11.60 -15.81
C LYS A 360 6.90 -10.09 -15.76
N VAL A 361 6.17 -9.62 -14.75
CA VAL A 361 5.83 -8.20 -14.59
C VAL A 361 6.91 -7.43 -13.83
N LEU A 362 7.39 -7.97 -12.70
CA LEU A 362 8.28 -7.23 -11.79
C LEU A 362 9.79 -7.40 -12.09
N ALA A 363 10.18 -8.47 -12.77
CA ALA A 363 11.54 -8.67 -13.26
C ALA A 363 11.54 -9.60 -14.49
N PRO A 364 11.15 -9.07 -15.67
CA PRO A 364 11.13 -9.85 -16.91
C PRO A 364 12.53 -10.34 -17.33
N THR A 365 13.59 -9.71 -16.82
CA THR A 365 14.98 -10.05 -17.11
C THR A 365 15.69 -10.51 -15.83
N PRO A 366 16.38 -11.67 -15.84
CA PRO A 366 17.17 -12.12 -14.72
C PRO A 366 18.37 -11.18 -14.50
N PRO A 367 18.99 -11.22 -13.30
CA PRO A 367 20.24 -10.52 -13.05
C PRO A 367 21.33 -10.93 -14.05
N THR A 368 22.17 -9.96 -14.43
CA THR A 368 23.25 -10.14 -15.41
C THR A 368 24.11 -11.37 -15.09
N GLY A 369 24.32 -12.23 -16.08
CA GLY A 369 25.11 -13.46 -15.94
C GLY A 369 24.34 -14.67 -15.39
N PHE A 370 23.03 -14.54 -15.14
CA PHE A 370 22.18 -15.62 -14.64
C PHE A 370 20.96 -15.85 -15.53
N SER A 371 20.37 -17.03 -15.40
CA SER A 371 19.12 -17.41 -16.06
C SER A 371 18.07 -17.78 -15.03
N TYR A 372 16.82 -17.43 -15.29
CA TYR A 372 15.72 -17.95 -14.49
C TYR A 372 15.56 -19.46 -14.68
N PRO A 373 15.05 -20.18 -13.65
CA PRO A 373 14.69 -21.58 -13.78
C PRO A 373 13.76 -21.82 -14.98
N VAL A 374 14.07 -22.81 -15.80
CA VAL A 374 13.23 -23.22 -16.93
C VAL A 374 11.96 -23.88 -16.40
N ALA A 375 10.81 -23.60 -17.02
CA ALA A 375 9.57 -24.32 -16.73
C ALA A 375 9.64 -25.72 -17.37
N THR A 376 9.24 -26.75 -16.64
CA THR A 376 8.97 -28.07 -17.23
C THR A 376 7.64 -28.03 -18.00
N THR A 377 7.31 -29.10 -18.73
CA THR A 377 6.03 -29.21 -19.43
C THR A 377 4.85 -28.83 -18.52
N PRO A 378 3.79 -28.18 -19.03
CA PRO A 378 2.73 -27.61 -18.20
C PRO A 378 2.13 -28.64 -17.24
N THR A 379 2.44 -28.50 -15.94
CA THR A 379 1.93 -29.40 -14.90
C THR A 379 0.52 -29.02 -14.46
N CYS A 380 0.15 -27.75 -14.58
CA CYS A 380 -1.14 -27.23 -14.13
C CYS A 380 -2.10 -26.89 -15.29
N ARG A 381 -1.89 -27.50 -16.47
CA ARG A 381 -2.72 -27.31 -17.70
C ARG A 381 -2.90 -25.86 -18.16
N THR A 382 -1.98 -24.99 -17.76
CA THR A 382 -1.94 -23.59 -18.17
C THR A 382 -0.64 -23.33 -18.91
N ASN A 383 -0.71 -22.65 -20.05
CA ASN A 383 0.50 -22.27 -20.77
C ASN A 383 1.23 -21.20 -19.97
N ILE A 384 2.51 -21.47 -19.71
CA ILE A 384 3.41 -20.51 -19.06
C ILE A 384 4.16 -19.79 -20.18
N ASP A 385 3.62 -18.65 -20.64
CA ASP A 385 4.33 -17.77 -21.57
C ASP A 385 5.39 -16.96 -20.82
N PHE A 386 6.53 -17.60 -20.55
CA PHE A 386 7.75 -16.92 -20.18
C PHE A 386 8.47 -16.44 -21.45
N PRO A 387 8.98 -15.20 -21.52
CA PRO A 387 9.87 -14.85 -22.62
C PRO A 387 11.08 -15.78 -22.56
N THR A 388 11.23 -16.64 -23.57
CA THR A 388 12.45 -17.41 -23.78
C THR A 388 13.55 -16.41 -24.09
N LEU A 389 14.51 -16.26 -23.17
CA LEU A 389 15.75 -15.57 -23.47
C LEU A 389 16.51 -16.42 -24.49
N VAL A 390 16.34 -16.08 -25.77
CA VAL A 390 17.28 -16.53 -26.79
C VAL A 390 18.57 -15.76 -26.52
N LEU A 391 19.54 -16.42 -25.90
CA LEU A 391 20.91 -15.93 -25.82
C LEU A 391 21.47 -15.93 -27.26
N SER A 392 21.33 -14.81 -27.98
CA SER A 392 22.19 -14.54 -29.14
C SER A 392 23.41 -13.76 -28.65
N PRO A 393 24.64 -14.22 -28.94
CA PRO A 393 25.87 -13.58 -28.48
C PRO A 393 26.25 -12.32 -29.28
N ASP A 394 25.33 -11.72 -30.03
CA ASP A 394 25.62 -10.56 -30.85
C ASP A 394 24.39 -9.66 -30.91
N LEU A 395 24.55 -8.37 -30.55
CA LEU A 395 23.81 -7.19 -31.04
C LEU A 395 23.94 -6.00 -30.06
N THR A 396 24.81 -5.07 -30.45
CA THR A 396 24.96 -3.70 -29.95
C THR A 396 23.86 -2.74 -30.43
N THR A 397 22.61 -3.21 -30.59
CA THR A 397 21.52 -2.38 -31.10
C THR A 397 20.43 -2.17 -30.05
N PRO A 398 19.95 -0.92 -29.83
CA PRO A 398 18.86 -0.66 -28.91
C PRO A 398 17.56 -1.28 -29.43
N VAL A 399 16.87 -2.03 -28.58
CA VAL A 399 15.53 -2.57 -28.84
C VAL A 399 14.52 -1.41 -28.83
N PRO A 400 13.57 -1.33 -29.79
CA PRO A 400 12.56 -0.27 -29.79
C PRO A 400 11.57 -0.48 -28.64
N SER A 401 11.31 0.57 -27.86
CA SER A 401 10.19 0.60 -26.91
C SER A 401 8.87 0.59 -27.68
N THR A 402 8.18 -0.56 -27.73
CA THR A 402 6.79 -0.62 -28.18
C THR A 402 5.88 -0.12 -27.07
N THR A 403 5.51 1.16 -27.11
CA THR A 403 4.41 1.70 -26.34
C THR A 403 3.10 1.23 -26.97
N THR A 404 2.40 0.29 -26.34
CA THR A 404 1.03 -0.06 -26.74
C THR A 404 0.10 1.11 -26.39
N THR A 405 -0.23 1.93 -27.38
CA THR A 405 -1.32 2.90 -27.33
C THR A 405 -2.64 2.16 -27.39
N LEU A 406 -3.40 2.13 -26.28
CA LEU A 406 -4.80 1.72 -26.29
C LEU A 406 -5.64 2.89 -26.79
N SER A 407 -6.40 2.67 -27.87
CA SER A 407 -7.30 3.66 -28.49
C SER A 407 -8.36 4.19 -27.52
N PRO A 408 -8.78 5.46 -27.62
CA PRO A 408 -9.80 6.04 -26.75
C PRO A 408 -11.20 5.59 -27.17
N THR A 409 -11.95 4.96 -26.26
CA THR A 409 -13.40 4.79 -26.40
C THR A 409 -14.11 5.93 -25.68
N THR A 410 -14.75 6.83 -26.43
CA THR A 410 -15.65 7.86 -25.89
C THR A 410 -17.02 7.24 -25.60
N ALA A 411 -17.36 7.05 -24.33
CA ALA A 411 -18.72 6.77 -23.89
C ALA A 411 -19.30 8.04 -23.25
N ALA A 412 -20.31 8.63 -23.90
CA ALA A 412 -21.07 9.76 -23.36
C ALA A 412 -22.39 9.25 -22.75
N ALA A 413 -22.75 9.85 -21.61
CA ALA A 413 -23.91 9.56 -20.75
C ALA A 413 -23.76 8.35 -19.81
N GLY A 414 -22.80 8.42 -18.88
CA GLY A 414 -22.64 7.46 -17.78
C GLY A 414 -21.53 7.85 -16.81
N ALA A 415 -21.20 6.92 -15.90
CA ALA A 415 -19.97 7.00 -15.09
C ALA A 415 -18.76 6.59 -15.94
N THR A 416 -17.78 7.48 -16.10
CA THR A 416 -16.62 7.26 -16.98
C THR A 416 -15.35 7.13 -16.15
N THR A 417 -14.64 5.99 -16.27
CA THR A 417 -13.34 5.77 -15.61
C THR A 417 -12.25 5.55 -16.65
N ALA A 418 -11.16 6.31 -16.58
CA ALA A 418 -10.02 6.15 -17.48
C ALA A 418 -8.68 6.19 -16.70
N ALA A 419 -7.72 5.35 -17.08
CA ALA A 419 -6.38 5.31 -16.48
C ALA A 419 -5.29 5.05 -17.53
N GLY A 420 -4.14 5.73 -17.45
CA GLY A 420 -3.06 5.59 -18.45
C GLY A 420 -1.98 6.68 -18.38
N GLY A 421 -1.12 6.76 -19.40
CA GLY A 421 -0.06 7.79 -19.48
C GLY A 421 -0.60 9.20 -19.69
N ALA A 422 -1.40 9.41 -20.75
CA ALA A 422 -2.21 10.61 -20.95
C ALA A 422 -3.69 10.21 -21.02
N THR A 423 -4.53 10.79 -20.16
CA THR A 423 -5.88 10.32 -19.88
C THR A 423 -6.87 11.46 -20.01
N THR A 424 -7.89 11.32 -20.86
CA THR A 424 -9.02 12.26 -20.95
C THR A 424 -10.32 11.52 -20.68
N ALA A 425 -11.16 12.02 -19.77
CA ALA A 425 -12.46 11.44 -19.47
C ALA A 425 -13.53 12.53 -19.38
N ALA A 426 -14.73 12.25 -19.89
CA ALA A 426 -15.89 13.11 -19.73
C ALA A 426 -17.16 12.29 -19.48
N GLY A 427 -18.08 12.78 -18.64
CA GLY A 427 -19.28 12.04 -18.25
C GLY A 427 -20.08 12.68 -17.11
N GLY A 428 -21.13 11.98 -16.63
CA GLY A 428 -21.94 12.46 -15.50
C GLY A 428 -21.17 12.38 -14.18
N ALA A 429 -20.59 11.20 -13.90
CA ALA A 429 -19.59 10.99 -12.86
C ALA A 429 -18.29 10.53 -13.54
N THR A 430 -17.18 11.20 -13.29
CA THR A 430 -15.95 11.01 -14.07
C THR A 430 -14.75 10.80 -13.16
N THR A 431 -14.00 9.71 -13.37
CA THR A 431 -12.74 9.44 -12.66
C THR A 431 -11.62 9.23 -13.67
N ALA A 432 -10.55 10.04 -13.59
CA ALA A 432 -9.40 9.91 -14.48
C ALA A 432 -8.09 9.86 -13.67
N ALA A 433 -7.19 8.94 -14.02
CA ALA A 433 -5.86 8.83 -13.39
C ALA A 433 -4.75 8.69 -14.45
N GLY A 434 -3.60 9.35 -14.28
CA GLY A 434 -2.51 9.21 -15.25
C GLY A 434 -1.33 10.18 -15.11
N GLY A 435 -0.42 10.20 -16.08
CA GLY A 435 0.68 11.16 -16.13
C GLY A 435 0.20 12.58 -16.48
N ALA A 436 -0.59 12.72 -17.54
CA ALA A 436 -1.33 13.94 -17.88
C ALA A 436 -2.84 13.63 -17.93
N THR A 437 -3.65 14.26 -17.10
CA THR A 437 -5.03 13.88 -16.84
C THR A 437 -5.97 15.05 -17.10
N THR A 438 -7.00 14.87 -17.92
CA THR A 438 -8.11 15.83 -18.09
C THR A 438 -9.44 15.13 -17.79
N ALA A 439 -10.24 15.68 -16.87
CA ALA A 439 -11.55 15.12 -16.52
C ALA A 439 -12.63 16.21 -16.52
N ALA A 440 -13.80 15.94 -17.11
CA ALA A 440 -14.92 16.88 -17.13
C ALA A 440 -16.26 16.19 -16.85
N GLY A 441 -17.06 16.68 -15.90
CA GLY A 441 -18.34 16.05 -15.59
C GLY A 441 -19.16 16.70 -14.48
N GLY A 442 -20.24 16.05 -14.05
CA GLY A 442 -21.05 16.51 -12.91
C GLY A 442 -20.30 16.33 -11.59
N ALA A 443 -19.89 15.09 -11.30
CA ALA A 443 -18.98 14.75 -10.20
C ALA A 443 -17.65 14.24 -10.78
N THR A 444 -16.55 14.94 -10.53
CA THR A 444 -15.27 14.72 -11.24
C THR A 444 -14.14 14.46 -10.25
N THR A 445 -13.41 13.36 -10.43
CA THR A 445 -12.17 13.04 -9.70
C THR A 445 -11.03 12.87 -10.71
N ALA A 446 -9.95 13.63 -10.57
CA ALA A 446 -8.78 13.51 -11.44
C ALA A 446 -7.48 13.42 -10.62
N ALA A 447 -6.59 12.49 -10.99
CA ALA A 447 -5.28 12.34 -10.35
C ALA A 447 -4.17 12.21 -11.39
N GLY A 448 -3.02 12.86 -11.19
CA GLY A 448 -1.90 12.71 -12.12
C GLY A 448 -0.72 13.66 -11.99
N GLY A 449 0.24 13.58 -12.90
CA GLY A 449 1.39 14.49 -12.93
C GLY A 449 0.98 15.93 -13.31
N ALA A 450 0.26 16.08 -14.42
CA ALA A 450 -0.42 17.32 -14.83
C ALA A 450 -1.92 17.08 -14.94
N THR A 451 -2.72 17.70 -14.07
CA THR A 451 -4.13 17.36 -13.87
C THR A 451 -5.02 18.57 -14.15
N THR A 452 -6.02 18.42 -15.01
CA THR A 452 -7.11 19.38 -15.23
C THR A 452 -8.45 18.72 -14.94
N ALA A 453 -9.26 19.31 -14.06
CA ALA A 453 -10.57 18.79 -13.73
C ALA A 453 -11.65 19.89 -13.75
N ALA A 454 -12.80 19.59 -14.34
CA ALA A 454 -13.93 20.51 -14.37
C ALA A 454 -15.24 19.81 -14.00
N GLY A 455 -16.10 20.46 -13.20
CA GLY A 455 -17.39 19.90 -12.85
C GLY A 455 -18.11 20.53 -11.66
N ALA A 456 -19.38 20.17 -11.45
CA ALA A 456 -20.17 20.74 -10.35
C ALA A 456 -19.58 20.39 -8.96
N ALA A 457 -19.12 19.15 -8.78
CA ALA A 457 -18.31 18.71 -7.64
C ALA A 457 -16.99 18.12 -8.16
N THR A 458 -15.86 18.78 -7.87
CA THR A 458 -14.57 18.49 -8.51
C THR A 458 -13.47 18.24 -7.48
N THR A 459 -12.78 17.12 -7.60
CA THR A 459 -11.57 16.77 -6.84
C THR A 459 -10.42 16.53 -7.80
N ALA A 460 -9.31 17.28 -7.66
CA ALA A 460 -8.12 17.12 -8.49
C ALA A 460 -6.86 17.00 -7.64
N ALA A 461 -5.98 16.05 -7.95
CA ALA A 461 -4.70 15.86 -7.28
C ALA A 461 -3.56 15.69 -8.29
N GLY A 462 -2.40 16.29 -8.05
CA GLY A 462 -1.27 16.12 -8.96
C GLY A 462 -0.05 16.99 -8.77
N GLY A 463 0.93 16.89 -9.68
CA GLY A 463 2.12 17.75 -9.68
C GLY A 463 1.78 19.19 -10.06
N ALA A 464 1.14 19.38 -11.21
CA ALA A 464 0.54 20.64 -11.65
C ALA A 464 -0.97 20.44 -11.82
N THR A 465 -1.79 21.10 -11.00
CA THR A 465 -3.21 20.83 -10.86
C THR A 465 -4.04 22.07 -11.17
N THR A 466 -5.01 21.94 -12.07
CA THR A 466 -6.05 22.95 -12.35
C THR A 466 -7.42 22.33 -12.10
N ALA A 467 -8.24 22.96 -11.25
CA ALA A 467 -9.59 22.48 -10.96
C ALA A 467 -10.62 23.62 -11.03
N ALA A 468 -11.75 23.41 -11.68
CA ALA A 468 -12.83 24.39 -11.79
C ALA A 468 -14.20 23.78 -11.49
N GLY A 469 -15.05 24.43 -10.69
CA GLY A 469 -16.34 23.84 -10.35
C GLY A 469 -17.25 24.61 -9.39
N GLY A 470 -18.36 24.00 -9.00
CA GLY A 470 -19.26 24.53 -7.96
C GLY A 470 -18.65 24.33 -6.56
N ALA A 471 -18.37 23.08 -6.20
CA ALA A 471 -17.55 22.68 -5.05
C ALA A 471 -16.25 22.07 -5.57
N THR A 472 -15.10 22.65 -5.21
CA THR A 472 -13.81 22.33 -5.81
C THR A 472 -12.75 22.07 -4.75
N THR A 473 -12.08 20.92 -4.85
CA THR A 473 -10.93 20.55 -4.03
C THR A 473 -9.75 20.26 -4.95
N ALA A 474 -8.64 20.97 -4.78
CA ALA A 474 -7.44 20.77 -5.58
C ALA A 474 -6.19 20.63 -4.70
N ALA A 475 -5.34 19.65 -4.98
CA ALA A 475 -4.08 19.45 -4.27
C ALA A 475 -2.92 19.22 -5.25
N GLY A 476 -1.74 19.78 -4.97
CA GLY A 476 -0.57 19.54 -5.82
C GLY A 476 0.67 20.39 -5.57
N GLY A 477 1.68 20.24 -6.43
CA GLY A 477 2.90 21.06 -6.39
C GLY A 477 2.62 22.51 -6.82
N ALA A 478 2.03 22.69 -8.00
CA ALA A 478 1.49 23.96 -8.49
C ALA A 478 -0.03 23.81 -8.69
N THR A 479 -0.85 24.50 -7.91
CA THR A 479 -2.30 24.28 -7.82
C THR A 479 -3.05 25.56 -8.18
N THR A 480 -4.00 25.46 -9.11
CA THR A 480 -4.98 26.50 -9.43
C THR A 480 -6.39 25.94 -9.24
N ALA A 481 -7.20 26.57 -8.39
CA ALA A 481 -8.58 26.15 -8.14
C ALA A 481 -9.55 27.32 -8.25
N ALA A 482 -10.67 27.14 -8.95
CA ALA A 482 -11.71 28.15 -9.08
C ALA A 482 -13.11 27.57 -8.85
N GLY A 483 -13.95 28.22 -8.04
CA GLY A 483 -15.32 27.76 -7.85
C GLY A 483 -16.20 28.51 -6.87
N GLY A 484 -17.37 27.95 -6.54
CA GLY A 484 -18.27 28.53 -5.53
C GLY A 484 -17.73 28.32 -4.11
N ALA A 485 -17.47 27.06 -3.74
CA ALA A 485 -16.76 26.66 -2.53
C ALA A 485 -15.45 25.97 -2.92
N THR A 486 -14.31 26.56 -2.59
CA THR A 486 -13.00 26.17 -3.12
C THR A 486 -12.01 25.88 -2.00
N THR A 487 -11.40 24.70 -2.05
CA THR A 487 -10.28 24.32 -1.19
C THR A 487 -9.08 23.99 -2.07
N ALA A 488 -7.95 24.67 -1.88
CA ALA A 488 -6.73 24.43 -2.63
C ALA A 488 -5.53 24.26 -1.70
N ALA A 489 -4.69 23.25 -1.95
CA ALA A 489 -3.47 23.00 -1.20
C ALA A 489 -2.28 22.73 -2.12
N GLY A 490 -1.09 23.23 -1.78
CA GLY A 490 0.09 22.95 -2.58
C GLY A 490 1.36 23.74 -2.29
N GLY A 491 2.39 23.54 -3.12
CA GLY A 491 3.65 24.32 -3.03
C GLY A 491 3.43 25.77 -3.47
N ALA A 492 2.91 25.97 -4.69
CA ALA A 492 2.42 27.23 -5.21
C ALA A 492 0.92 27.12 -5.49
N THR A 493 0.09 27.88 -4.76
CA THR A 493 -1.36 27.71 -4.73
C THR A 493 -2.06 29.00 -5.15
N THR A 494 -2.96 28.93 -6.12
CA THR A 494 -3.90 30.00 -6.49
C THR A 494 -5.32 29.49 -6.33
N ALA A 495 -6.15 30.18 -5.55
CA ALA A 495 -7.54 29.80 -5.32
C ALA A 495 -8.48 31.00 -5.49
N ALA A 496 -9.57 30.84 -6.23
CA ALA A 496 -10.57 31.90 -6.42
C ALA A 496 -11.99 31.38 -6.23
N GLY A 497 -12.85 32.09 -5.49
CA GLY A 497 -14.24 31.66 -5.34
C GLY A 497 -15.15 32.45 -4.42
N GLY A 498 -16.33 31.93 -4.13
CA GLY A 498 -17.27 32.52 -3.17
C GLY A 498 -16.79 32.34 -1.73
N ALA A 499 -16.56 31.09 -1.32
CA ALA A 499 -15.90 30.71 -0.08
C ALA A 499 -14.61 29.95 -0.41
N THR A 500 -13.46 30.48 -0.01
CA THR A 500 -12.14 30.02 -0.46
C THR A 500 -11.24 29.71 0.71
N THR A 501 -10.70 28.49 0.73
CA THR A 501 -9.62 28.08 1.64
C THR A 501 -8.39 27.70 0.82
N ALA A 502 -7.27 28.35 1.07
CA ALA A 502 -6.01 28.08 0.36
C ALA A 502 -4.86 27.84 1.33
N ALA A 503 -4.05 26.80 1.12
CA ALA A 503 -2.88 26.52 1.94
C ALA A 503 -1.65 26.20 1.07
N GLY A 504 -0.46 26.67 1.44
CA GLY A 504 0.74 26.34 0.68
C GLY A 504 2.02 27.09 1.01
N GLY A 505 3.07 26.85 0.22
CA GLY A 505 4.33 27.59 0.34
C GLY A 505 4.18 29.04 -0.12
N ALA A 506 3.75 29.24 -1.37
CA ALA A 506 3.35 30.52 -1.94
C ALA A 506 1.85 30.47 -2.29
N THR A 507 1.03 31.29 -1.64
CA THR A 507 -0.43 31.19 -1.70
C THR A 507 -1.06 32.50 -2.16
N THR A 508 -1.91 32.44 -3.18
CA THR A 508 -2.78 33.55 -3.61
C THR A 508 -4.24 33.11 -3.49
N ALA A 509 -5.06 33.84 -2.75
CA ALA A 509 -6.47 33.51 -2.56
C ALA A 509 -7.38 34.72 -2.80
N ALA A 510 -8.45 34.56 -3.57
CA ALA A 510 -9.40 35.64 -3.83
C ALA A 510 -10.85 35.17 -3.67
N GLY A 511 -11.70 35.92 -2.96
CA GLY A 511 -13.10 35.53 -2.87
C GLY A 511 -14.02 36.37 -1.99
N GLY A 512 -15.25 35.91 -1.78
CA GLY A 512 -16.20 36.55 -0.86
C GLY A 512 -15.77 36.39 0.60
N ALA A 513 -15.61 35.13 1.03
CA ALA A 513 -15.00 34.75 2.30
C ALA A 513 -13.72 33.95 2.03
N THR A 514 -12.58 34.41 2.52
CA THR A 514 -11.26 33.88 2.17
C THR A 514 -10.45 33.54 3.41
N THR A 515 -9.97 32.31 3.47
CA THR A 515 -8.97 31.87 4.45
C THR A 515 -7.73 31.42 3.71
N ALA A 516 -6.56 32.01 4.00
CA ALA A 516 -5.31 31.64 3.35
C ALA A 516 -4.18 31.42 4.36
N ALA A 517 -3.44 30.32 4.20
CA ALA A 517 -2.30 29.99 5.06
C ALA A 517 -1.04 29.66 4.23
N GLY A 518 0.13 30.11 4.66
CA GLY A 518 1.36 29.75 3.94
C GLY A 518 2.64 30.47 4.30
N GLY A 519 3.72 30.16 3.56
CA GLY A 519 5.00 30.84 3.70
C GLY A 519 4.93 32.30 3.24
N ALA A 520 4.53 32.51 1.98
CA ALA A 520 4.21 33.81 1.40
C ALA A 520 2.75 33.82 0.92
N THR A 521 1.91 34.66 1.51
CA THR A 521 0.44 34.61 1.33
C THR A 521 -0.10 35.96 0.87
N THR A 522 -0.82 35.98 -0.24
CA THR A 522 -1.64 37.13 -0.68
C THR A 522 -3.11 36.72 -0.67
N ALA A 523 -3.97 37.48 0.01
CA ALA A 523 -5.40 37.21 0.00
C ALA A 523 -6.23 38.48 -0.22
N ALA A 524 -7.28 38.39 -1.01
CA ALA A 524 -8.21 39.48 -1.25
C ALA A 524 -9.67 39.03 -1.14
N GLY A 525 -10.53 39.77 -0.44
CA GLY A 525 -11.94 39.41 -0.39
C GLY A 525 -12.87 40.30 0.43
N GLY A 526 -14.12 39.86 0.61
CA GLY A 526 -15.08 40.54 1.47
C GLY A 526 -14.71 40.38 2.96
N ALA A 527 -14.58 39.13 3.40
CA ALA A 527 -14.04 38.75 4.71
C ALA A 527 -12.78 37.90 4.50
N THR A 528 -11.65 38.31 5.04
CA THR A 528 -10.34 37.73 4.75
C THR A 528 -9.59 37.39 6.03
N THR A 529 -9.20 36.13 6.19
CA THR A 529 -8.33 35.65 7.27
C THR A 529 -7.05 35.08 6.67
N THR A 530 -5.89 35.59 7.07
CA THR A 530 -4.60 35.08 6.59
C THR A 530 -3.63 34.76 7.71
N ALA A 531 -2.88 33.67 7.56
CA ALA A 531 -1.78 33.32 8.45
C ALA A 531 -0.52 32.96 7.64
N GLY A 532 0.67 33.38 8.06
CA GLY A 532 1.88 32.98 7.33
C GLY A 532 3.20 33.62 7.71
N GLY A 533 4.25 33.33 6.95
CA GLY A 533 5.57 33.96 7.10
C GLY A 533 5.55 35.43 6.67
N ALA A 534 5.21 35.67 5.40
CA ALA A 534 4.96 36.98 4.82
C ALA A 534 3.52 37.04 4.31
N THR A 535 2.72 38.00 4.75
CA THR A 535 1.29 38.08 4.44
C THR A 535 0.90 39.45 3.90
N THR A 536 0.09 39.45 2.84
CA THR A 536 -0.61 40.62 2.31
C THR A 536 -2.09 40.29 2.22
N ALA A 537 -2.95 41.02 2.95
CA ALA A 537 -4.37 40.77 2.99
C ALA A 537 -5.16 42.05 2.69
N ALA A 538 -6.16 41.98 1.81
CA ALA A 538 -7.00 43.12 1.46
C ALA A 538 -8.49 42.75 1.51
N GLY A 539 -9.34 43.56 2.13
CA GLY A 539 -10.77 43.26 2.12
C GLY A 539 -11.70 44.18 2.89
N GLY A 540 -12.98 43.80 2.99
CA GLY A 540 -13.94 44.53 3.82
C GLY A 540 -13.65 44.37 5.31
N ALA A 541 -13.55 43.11 5.76
CA ALA A 541 -13.09 42.73 7.10
C ALA A 541 -11.86 41.84 6.97
N THR A 542 -10.73 42.22 7.57
CA THR A 542 -9.44 41.57 7.35
C THR A 542 -8.78 41.23 8.68
N THR A 543 -8.40 39.97 8.86
CA THR A 543 -7.55 39.48 9.95
C THR A 543 -6.29 38.87 9.35
N ALA A 544 -5.12 39.38 9.68
CA ALA A 544 -3.85 38.88 9.16
C ALA A 544 -2.85 38.63 10.30
N ALA A 545 -2.20 37.48 10.29
CA ALA A 545 -1.18 37.11 11.27
C ALA A 545 0.08 36.57 10.58
N GLY A 546 1.27 37.02 10.98
CA GLY A 546 2.50 36.48 10.40
C GLY A 546 3.81 37.11 10.82
N GLY A 547 4.91 36.69 10.20
CA GLY A 547 6.24 37.28 10.45
C GLY A 547 6.32 38.72 9.94
N ALA A 548 6.00 38.93 8.66
CA ALA A 548 5.79 40.23 8.03
C ALA A 548 4.35 40.32 7.51
N THR A 549 3.60 41.34 7.90
CA THR A 549 2.15 41.43 7.66
C THR A 549 1.78 42.78 7.09
N THR A 550 1.11 42.81 5.94
CA THR A 550 0.43 43.99 5.39
C THR A 550 -1.05 43.69 5.28
N ALA A 551 -1.91 44.48 5.93
CA ALA A 551 -3.34 44.30 5.89
C ALA A 551 -4.05 45.62 5.55
N ALA A 552 -5.00 45.58 4.61
CA ALA A 552 -5.76 46.76 4.21
C ALA A 552 -7.27 46.47 4.14
N GLY A 553 -8.11 47.34 4.69
CA GLY A 553 -9.56 47.11 4.60
C GLY A 553 -10.48 48.08 5.30
N GLY A 554 -11.76 47.73 5.39
CA GLY A 554 -12.74 48.50 6.17
C GLY A 554 -12.52 48.34 7.68
N ALA A 555 -12.50 47.09 8.15
CA ALA A 555 -12.11 46.71 9.50
C ALA A 555 -10.90 45.76 9.44
N THR A 556 -9.80 46.11 10.09
CA THR A 556 -8.51 45.42 9.93
C THR A 556 -7.89 45.09 11.28
N THR A 557 -7.56 43.81 11.48
CA THR A 557 -6.73 43.32 12.58
C THR A 557 -5.48 42.68 12.00
N ALA A 558 -4.30 43.17 12.40
CA ALA A 558 -3.02 42.64 11.92
C ALA A 558 -2.09 42.34 13.10
N ALA A 559 -1.48 41.15 13.10
CA ALA A 559 -0.54 40.73 14.14
C ALA A 559 0.76 40.18 13.51
N GLY A 560 1.93 40.51 14.07
CA GLY A 560 3.17 39.95 13.54
C GLY A 560 4.49 40.52 14.05
N GLY A 561 5.59 40.09 13.45
CA GLY A 561 6.93 40.65 13.73
C GLY A 561 7.06 42.08 13.20
N ALA A 562 6.77 42.27 11.92
CA ALA A 562 6.67 43.57 11.25
C ALA A 562 5.28 43.72 10.61
N THR A 563 4.51 44.73 11.03
CA THR A 563 3.08 44.85 10.71
C THR A 563 2.76 46.24 10.15
N THR A 564 2.13 46.28 8.96
CA THR A 564 1.48 47.47 8.39
C THR A 564 -0.01 47.21 8.27
N ALA A 565 -0.85 48.04 8.86
CA ALA A 565 -2.30 47.93 8.76
C ALA A 565 -2.92 49.27 8.34
N ALA A 566 -3.83 49.25 7.38
CA ALA A 566 -4.51 50.45 6.88
C ALA A 566 -6.02 50.22 6.72
N GLY A 567 -6.85 51.10 7.27
CA GLY A 567 -8.30 50.92 7.17
C GLY A 567 -9.13 51.84 8.04
N GLY A 568 -10.45 51.75 7.89
CA GLY A 568 -11.41 52.56 8.68
C GLY A 568 -11.32 52.27 10.18
N ALA A 569 -11.37 51.00 10.57
CA ALA A 569 -11.16 50.55 11.95
C ALA A 569 -9.95 49.61 12.01
N THR A 570 -8.83 50.06 12.58
CA THR A 570 -7.54 49.35 12.49
C THR A 570 -6.98 48.97 13.86
N THR A 571 -6.61 47.70 14.04
CA THR A 571 -5.83 47.18 15.17
C THR A 571 -4.56 46.52 14.64
N ALA A 572 -3.39 46.95 15.12
CA ALA A 572 -2.10 46.37 14.75
C ALA A 572 -1.30 45.99 16.01
N ALA A 573 -0.80 44.76 16.07
CA ALA A 573 0.02 44.25 17.17
C ALA A 573 1.32 43.63 16.64
N GLY A 574 2.45 43.80 17.35
CA GLY A 574 3.72 43.28 16.88
C GLY A 574 4.98 44.00 17.37
N GLY A 575 6.14 43.53 16.91
CA GLY A 575 7.44 44.10 17.26
C GLY A 575 7.69 45.46 16.60
N ALA A 576 7.40 45.58 15.30
CA ALA A 576 7.45 46.84 14.54
C ALA A 576 6.09 47.08 13.85
N THR A 577 5.33 48.08 14.31
CA THR A 577 3.94 48.32 13.85
C THR A 577 3.78 49.70 13.20
N THR A 578 3.05 49.75 12.08
CA THR A 578 2.54 50.98 11.46
C THR A 578 1.04 50.80 11.22
N ALA A 579 0.22 51.72 11.74
CA ALA A 579 -1.23 51.71 11.56
C ALA A 579 -1.71 53.05 11.00
N ALA A 580 -2.44 53.02 9.90
CA ALA A 580 -3.06 54.19 9.28
C ALA A 580 -4.59 54.05 9.35
N GLY A 581 -5.23 54.84 10.23
CA GLY A 581 -6.69 54.92 10.32
C GLY A 581 -7.28 55.85 9.26
N GLY A 582 -8.45 55.52 8.73
CA GLY A 582 -9.28 56.46 7.96
C GLY A 582 -9.90 57.52 8.88
N ALA A 583 -9.94 58.78 8.42
CA ALA A 583 -10.58 59.89 9.12
C ALA A 583 -12.11 59.77 9.14
#